data_AF-A0A963MM41-F1
#
_entry.id   AF-A0A963MM41-F1
#
_cell.length_a   1.000
_cell.length_b   1.000
_cell.length_c   1.000
_cell.angle_alpha   90.00
_cell.angle_beta   90.00
_cell.angle_gamma   90.00
#
_symmetry.space_group_name_H-M   'P 1'
#
loop_
_entity.id
_entity.type
_entity.pdbx_description
1 polymer ?
#
loop_
_entity_poly.entity_id
_entity_poly.type
_entity_poly.pdbx_seq_one_letter_code
_entity_poly.pdbx_strand_id
1 'polypeptide(L)' 'MTDLFDALEPPQVPLAERMRPQTLDEVAGQAHLLGPGKPLRLAFESRRPHSMILWGPPGVGKT' A
#
# COMPACT_ATOMS: atom_id res chain seq x y z
N MET A 1 -27.80 -28.10 11.29
CA MET A 1 -27.21 -27.89 12.62
C MET A 1 -26.21 -26.77 12.42
N THR A 2 -26.61 -25.54 12.70
CA THR A 2 -25.80 -24.33 12.50
C THR A 2 -24.84 -24.22 13.67
N ASP A 3 -23.55 -24.08 13.39
CA ASP A 3 -22.50 -24.04 14.40
C ASP A 3 -22.54 -22.67 15.11
N LEU A 4 -22.32 -22.65 16.43
CA LEU A 4 -22.22 -21.43 17.24
C LEU A 4 -21.10 -20.50 16.73
N PHE A 5 -20.12 -21.06 16.02
CA PHE A 5 -19.02 -20.33 15.42
C PHE A 5 -19.26 -19.88 13.96
N ASP A 6 -20.35 -20.28 13.30
CA ASP A 6 -20.72 -19.77 11.96
C ASP A 6 -21.15 -18.29 11.99
N ALA A 7 -21.47 -17.77 13.17
CA ALA A 7 -21.91 -16.39 13.41
C ALA A 7 -20.77 -15.42 13.76
N LEU A 8 -19.52 -15.88 13.78
CA LEU A 8 -18.37 -14.96 13.90
C LEU A 8 -18.25 -14.22 12.57
N GLU A 9 -18.63 -12.95 12.55
CA GLU A 9 -18.39 -12.06 11.40
C GLU A 9 -16.98 -12.31 10.85
N PRO A 10 -16.81 -12.43 9.53
CA PRO A 10 -15.48 -12.54 8.94
C PRO A 10 -14.63 -11.39 9.48
N PRO A 11 -13.33 -11.63 9.80
CA PRO A 11 -12.51 -10.64 10.47
C PRO A 11 -12.60 -9.31 9.75
N GLN A 12 -13.16 -8.31 10.45
CA GLN A 12 -13.38 -6.98 9.91
C GLN A 12 -12.02 -6.42 9.48
N VAL A 13 -11.83 -6.25 8.17
CA VAL A 13 -10.56 -5.76 7.61
C VAL A 13 -10.27 -4.39 8.22
N PRO A 14 -9.10 -4.17 8.86
CA PRO A 14 -8.78 -2.91 9.52
C PRO A 14 -8.88 -1.73 8.55
N LEU A 15 -9.29 -0.56 9.04
CA LEU A 15 -9.43 0.64 8.21
C LEU A 15 -8.14 0.95 7.44
N ALA A 16 -6.98 0.81 8.08
CA ALA A 16 -5.68 1.06 7.44
C ALA A 16 -5.45 0.18 6.20
N GLU A 17 -5.89 -1.08 6.25
CA GLU A 17 -5.78 -2.01 5.12
C GLU A 17 -6.82 -1.66 4.04
N ARG A 18 -8.05 -1.30 4.42
CA ARG A 18 -9.08 -0.86 3.48
C ARG A 18 -8.72 0.45 2.76
N MET A 19 -7.95 1.32 3.41
CA MET A 19 -7.49 2.61 2.88
C MET A 19 -6.11 2.52 2.21
N ARG A 20 -5.51 1.32 2.11
CA ARG A 20 -4.22 1.18 1.43
C ARG A 20 -4.39 1.60 -0.04
N PRO A 21 -3.55 2.50 -0.56
CA PRO A 21 -3.53 2.88 -1.97
C PRO A 21 -3.44 1.66 -2.88
N GLN A 22 -4.31 1.62 -3.90
CA GLN A 22 -4.29 0.58 -4.94
C GLN A 22 -3.40 0.98 -6.12
N THR A 23 -3.15 2.28 -6.28
CA THR A 23 -2.33 2.86 -7.33
C THR A 23 -1.29 3.83 -6.76
N LEU A 24 -0.23 4.10 -7.52
CA LEU A 24 0.81 5.06 -7.12
C LEU A 24 0.28 6.49 -7.01
N ASP A 25 -0.78 6.83 -7.76
CA ASP A 25 -1.38 8.16 -7.77
C ASP A 25 -2.22 8.44 -6.51
N GLU A 26 -2.65 7.39 -5.80
CA GLU A 26 -3.37 7.48 -4.51
C GLU A 26 -2.43 7.73 -3.32
N VAL A 27 -1.11 7.62 -3.50
CA VAL A 27 -0.14 7.81 -2.41
C VAL A 27 -0.01 9.30 -2.05
N ALA A 28 -0.52 9.66 -0.88
CA ALA A 28 -0.44 11.03 -0.37
C ALA A 28 0.96 11.39 0.16
N GLY A 29 1.40 12.64 -0.07
CA GLY A 29 2.62 13.21 0.54
C GLY A 29 3.96 12.76 -0.07
N GLN A 30 3.96 11.78 -0.98
CA GLN A 30 5.19 11.22 -1.58
C GLN A 30 5.43 11.66 -3.04
N ALA A 31 4.80 12.75 -3.50
CA ALA A 31 4.92 13.22 -4.89
C ALA A 31 6.37 13.52 -5.34
N HIS A 32 7.24 13.89 -4.40
CA HIS A 32 8.67 14.10 -4.68
C HIS A 32 9.41 12.81 -5.08
N LEU A 33 8.91 11.64 -4.67
CA LEU A 33 9.44 10.31 -5.01
C LEU A 33 8.63 9.63 -6.14
N LEU A 34 7.30 9.74 -6.09
CA LEU A 34 6.37 8.97 -6.94
C LEU A 34 5.70 9.79 -8.05
N GLY A 35 6.00 11.09 -8.13
CA GLY A 35 5.47 11.96 -9.17
C GLY A 35 5.92 11.54 -10.58
N PRO A 36 5.28 12.10 -11.63
CA PRO A 36 5.63 11.81 -13.02
C PRO A 36 7.12 12.07 -13.31
N GLY A 37 7.75 11.13 -14.02
CA GLY A 37 9.17 11.21 -14.39
C GLY A 37 10.16 11.01 -13.24
N LYS A 38 9.71 10.74 -12.02
CA LYS A 38 10.61 10.43 -10.89
C LYS A 38 11.22 9.03 -11.05
N PRO A 39 12.47 8.81 -10.60
CA PRO A 39 13.15 7.52 -10.78
C PRO A 39 12.37 6.32 -10.24
N LEU A 40 11.74 6.48 -9.07
CA LEU A 40 10.96 5.41 -8.45
C LEU A 40 9.69 5.10 -9.24
N ARG A 41 8.98 6.14 -9.72
CA ARG A 41 7.82 6.00 -10.61
C ARG A 41 8.19 5.26 -11.90
N LEU A 42 9.27 5.68 -12.56
CA LEU A 42 9.75 5.07 -13.79
C LEU A 42 10.17 3.60 -13.60
N ALA A 43 10.81 3.27 -12.46
CA ALA A 43 11.19 1.89 -12.14
C ALA A 43 9.96 0.98 -12.00
N PHE A 44 8.89 1.47 -11.40
CA PHE A 44 7.63 0.74 -11.29
C PHE A 44 6.88 0.64 -12.62
N GLU A 45 6.75 1.73 -13.38
CA GLU A 45 6.10 1.75 -14.69
C GLU A 45 6.80 0.85 -15.71
N SER A 46 8.14 0.84 -15.68
CA SER A 46 8.95 -0.04 -16.54
C SER A 46 8.97 -1.50 -16.10
N ARG A 47 8.34 -1.84 -14.96
CA ARG A 47 8.35 -3.18 -14.32
C ARG A 47 9.77 -3.72 -14.09
N ARG A 48 10.73 -2.83 -13.80
CA ARG A 48 12.14 -3.17 -13.53
C ARG A 48 12.59 -2.54 -12.22
N PRO A 49 11.98 -2.89 -11.08
CA PRO A 49 12.44 -2.39 -9.78
C PRO A 49 13.82 -2.96 -9.46
N HIS A 50 14.70 -2.10 -8.95
CA HIS A 50 15.95 -2.52 -8.33
C HIS A 50 15.72 -2.84 -6.85
N SER A 51 16.70 -3.48 -6.21
CA SER A 51 16.69 -3.62 -4.75
C SER A 51 16.72 -2.25 -4.08
N MET A 52 15.80 -2.01 -3.14
CA MET A 52 15.59 -0.71 -2.49
C MET A 52 15.42 -0.87 -0.98
N ILE A 53 15.89 0.12 -0.23
CA ILE A 53 15.59 0.29 1.19
C ILE A 53 14.68 1.51 1.32
N LEU A 54 13.45 1.30 1.80
CA LEU A 54 12.52 2.38 2.12
C LEU A 54 12.64 2.69 3.62
N TRP A 55 13.07 3.90 3.96
CA TRP A 55 13.32 4.31 5.35
C TRP A 55 12.45 5.51 5.74
N GLY A 56 11.90 5.47 6.95
CA GLY A 56 11.07 6.53 7.51
C GLY A 56 10.15 6.05 8.64
N PRO A 57 9.48 6.96 9.37
CA PRO A 57 8.59 6.66 10.49
C PRO A 57 7.47 5.66 10.14
N PRO A 58 6.84 4.97 11.11
CA PRO A 58 5.70 4.09 10.83
C PRO A 58 4.55 4.87 10.17
N GLY A 59 3.82 4.23 9.23
CA GLY A 59 2.65 4.82 8.58
C GLY A 59 2.91 5.79 7.40
N VAL A 60 4.16 5.96 6.94
CA VAL A 60 4.50 6.92 5.86
C VAL A 60 4.41 6.39 4.42
N GLY A 61 3.75 5.25 4.20
CA GLY A 61 3.58 4.66 2.86
C GLY A 61 4.81 3.90 2.33
N LYS A 62 5.57 3.25 3.21
CA LYS A 62 6.67 2.32 2.83
C LYS A 62 6.17 0.95 2.37
N THR A 63 4.92 0.63 2.68
CA THR A 63 4.24 -0.66 2.47
C THR A 63 2.88 -0.37 1.87
#